data_AF-A0A7C7Z146-F1
#
_entry.id   AF-A0A7C7Z146-F1
#
_cell.length_a   1.000
_cell.length_b   1.000
_cell.length_c   1.000
_cell.angle_alpha   90.00
_cell.angle_beta   90.00
_cell.angle_gamma   90.00
#
_symmetry.space_group_name_H-M   'P 1'
#
loop_
_entity.id
_entity.type
_entity.pdbx_description
1 polymer ?
#
loop_
_entity_poly.entity_id
_entity_poly.type
_entity_poly.pdbx_seq_one_letter_code
_entity_poly.pdbx_strand_id
1 'polypeptide(L)' 'SADPEIVSGTANLVKSVNPDVRVLCGAGVKNGEDVAMAIQLGTEGVLLASGVTKANDPQKILADLVSKL' A
#
# COMPACT_ATOMS: atom_id res chain seq x y z
N SER A 1 8.38 1.05 14.03
CA SER A 1 8.48 1.55 12.65
C SER A 1 8.31 0.37 11.71
N ALA A 2 7.78 0.60 10.50
CA ALA A 2 7.90 -0.38 9.43
C ALA A 2 9.32 -0.27 8.82
N ASP A 3 9.90 -1.38 8.43
CA ASP A 3 11.17 -1.43 7.70
C ASP A 3 10.87 -1.48 6.19
N PRO A 4 11.16 -0.42 5.42
CA PRO A 4 10.88 -0.39 3.98
C PRO A 4 11.56 -1.52 3.20
N GLU A 5 12.72 -2.01 3.66
CA GLU A 5 13.46 -3.09 2.98
C GLU A 5 12.72 -4.42 3.04
N ILE A 6 11.90 -4.65 4.08
CA ILE A 6 11.07 -5.85 4.17
C ILE A 6 10.03 -5.87 3.05
N VAL A 7 9.44 -4.71 2.73
CA VAL A 7 8.41 -4.60 1.68
C VAL A 7 9.02 -4.84 0.31
N SER A 8 10.10 -4.13 -0.02
CA SER A 8 10.75 -4.25 -1.33
C SER A 8 11.41 -5.61 -1.53
N GLY A 9 12.06 -6.15 -0.49
CA GLY A 9 12.63 -7.50 -0.51
C GLY A 9 11.56 -8.57 -0.75
N THR A 10 10.42 -8.47 -0.07
CA THR A 10 9.30 -9.42 -0.25
C THR A 10 8.68 -9.30 -1.64
N ALA A 11 8.43 -8.09 -2.13
CA ALA A 11 7.89 -7.88 -3.47
C ALA A 11 8.82 -8.48 -4.54
N ASN A 12 10.13 -8.24 -4.43
CA ASN A 12 11.13 -8.80 -5.33
C ASN A 12 11.18 -10.33 -5.28
N LEU A 13 11.12 -10.94 -4.09
CA LEU A 13 11.09 -12.40 -3.96
C LEU A 13 9.84 -13.01 -4.59
N VAL A 14 8.67 -12.42 -4.40
CA VAL A 14 7.43 -12.93 -5.00
C VAL A 14 7.51 -12.85 -6.53
N LYS A 15 7.99 -11.72 -7.06
CA LYS A 15 8.12 -11.51 -8.50
C LYS A 15 9.17 -12.40 -9.15
N SER A 16 10.25 -12.77 -8.45
CA SER A 16 11.25 -13.71 -8.96
C SER A 16 10.72 -15.14 -9.08
N VAL A 17 9.72 -15.51 -8.26
CA VAL A 17 9.04 -16.81 -8.34
C VAL A 17 7.95 -16.80 -9.40
N ASN A 18 7.11 -15.77 -9.44
CA ASN A 18 6.08 -15.61 -10.46
C ASN A 18 5.80 -14.12 -10.71
N PRO A 19 6.17 -13.57 -11.88
CA PRO A 19 5.98 -12.16 -12.18
C PRO A 19 4.50 -11.75 -12.29
N ASP A 20 3.58 -12.70 -12.53
CA ASP A 20 2.14 -12.43 -12.67
C ASP A 20 1.43 -12.27 -11.31
N VAL A 21 2.07 -12.67 -10.20
CA VAL A 21 1.50 -12.50 -8.86
C VAL A 21 1.55 -11.04 -8.46
N ARG A 22 0.39 -10.44 -8.22
CA ARG A 22 0.27 -9.06 -7.75
C ARG A 22 0.51 -8.98 -6.25
N VAL A 23 1.41 -8.09 -5.83
CA VAL A 23 1.77 -7.88 -4.42
C VAL A 23 1.12 -6.61 -3.91
N LEU A 24 0.42 -6.66 -2.77
CA LEU A 24 -0.25 -5.50 -2.15
C LEU A 24 0.25 -5.28 -0.72
N CYS A 25 0.44 -4.03 -0.30
CA CYS A 25 0.84 -3.66 1.07
C CYS A 25 -0.39 -3.39 1.96
N GLY A 26 -0.52 -4.08 3.10
CA GLY A 26 -1.76 -4.00 3.91
C GLY A 26 -1.66 -3.37 5.29
N ALA A 27 -0.47 -3.09 5.82
CA ALA A 27 -0.31 -2.63 7.20
C ALA A 27 0.01 -1.13 7.27
N GLY A 28 -0.87 -0.36 7.91
CA GLY A 28 -0.56 1.00 8.34
C GLY A 28 -0.77 2.13 7.33
N VAL A 29 -1.46 1.87 6.21
CA VAL A 29 -1.78 2.88 5.18
C VAL A 29 -2.87 3.84 5.67
N LYS A 30 -2.60 5.15 5.66
CA LYS A 30 -3.47 6.19 6.21
C LYS A 30 -3.75 7.34 5.24
N ASN A 31 -2.86 7.60 4.29
CA ASN A 31 -2.95 8.74 3.36
C ASN A 31 -2.29 8.43 2.02
N GLY A 32 -2.31 9.39 1.08
CA GLY A 32 -1.69 9.22 -0.24
C GLY A 32 -0.18 9.03 -0.22
N GLU A 33 0.55 9.55 0.77
CA GLU A 33 2.00 9.35 0.91
C GLU A 33 2.33 7.88 1.20
N ASP A 34 1.55 7.24 2.06
CA ASP A 34 1.72 5.80 2.37
C ASP A 34 1.47 4.93 1.12
N VAL A 35 0.49 5.31 0.30
CA VAL A 35 0.20 4.61 -0.96
C VAL A 35 1.34 4.80 -1.97
N ALA A 36 1.82 6.03 -2.15
CA ALA A 36 2.93 6.33 -3.04
C ALA A 36 4.21 5.58 -2.62
N MET A 37 4.50 5.54 -1.32
CA MET A 37 5.63 4.78 -0.78
C MET A 37 5.48 3.28 -1.04
N ALA A 38 4.30 2.70 -0.84
CA ALA A 38 4.06 1.29 -1.12
C ALA A 38 4.35 0.94 -2.60
N ILE A 39 3.93 1.81 -3.52
CA ILE A 39 4.19 1.64 -4.95
C ILE A 39 5.69 1.80 -5.25
N GLN A 40 6.35 2.80 -4.68
CA GLN A 40 7.79 3.01 -4.84
C GLN A 40 8.60 1.79 -4.38
N LEU A 41 8.14 1.07 -3.36
CA LEU A 41 8.76 -0.14 -2.85
C LEU A 41 8.47 -1.39 -3.69
N GLY A 42 7.75 -1.28 -4.81
CA GLY A 42 7.51 -2.38 -5.74
C GLY A 42 6.22 -3.17 -5.52
N THR A 43 5.33 -2.68 -4.66
CA THR A 43 3.96 -3.23 -4.57
C THR A 43 3.06 -2.59 -5.64
N GLU A 44 1.99 -3.29 -6.01
CA GLU A 44 1.04 -2.85 -7.05
C GLU A 44 -0.21 -2.17 -6.46
N GLY A 45 -0.22 -1.92 -5.16
CA GLY A 45 -1.32 -1.29 -4.46
C GLY A 45 -1.34 -1.62 -2.98
N VAL A 46 -2.44 -1.23 -2.34
CA VAL A 46 -2.61 -1.32 -0.89
C VAL A 46 -3.91 -2.00 -0.49
N LEU A 47 -3.92 -2.59 0.70
CA LEU A 47 -5.13 -3.09 1.37
C LEU A 47 -5.52 -2.13 2.48
N LEU A 48 -6.82 -1.83 2.56
CA LEU A 48 -7.39 -0.87 3.48
C LEU A 48 -8.30 -1.59 4.48
N ALA A 49 -8.33 -1.09 5.72
CA ALA A 49 -9.10 -1.72 6.80
C ALA A 49 -9.85 -0.64 7.62
N SER A 50 -9.72 -0.69 8.95
CA SER A 50 -10.43 0.19 9.88
C SER A 50 -10.17 1.69 9.66
N GLY A 51 -9.01 2.07 9.11
CA GLY A 51 -8.69 3.45 8.78
C GLY A 51 -9.66 4.09 7.76
N VAL A 52 -10.32 3.28 6.94
CA VAL A 52 -11.34 3.73 5.99
C VAL A 52 -12.74 3.37 6.48
N THR A 53 -12.96 2.12 6.91
CA THR A 53 -14.32 1.65 7.23
C THR A 53 -14.91 2.28 8.48
N LYS A 54 -14.08 2.82 9.38
CA LYS A 54 -14.52 3.52 10.60
C LYS A 54 -14.30 5.04 10.54
N ALA A 55 -13.95 5.59 9.38
CA ALA A 55 -13.74 7.02 9.24
C ALA A 55 -15.07 7.78 9.30
N ASN A 56 -15.05 8.99 9.85
CA ASN A 56 -16.21 9.89 9.84
C ASN A 56 -16.58 10.34 8.42
N ASP A 57 -15.58 10.41 7.53
CA ASP A 57 -15.75 10.76 6.12
C ASP A 57 -14.90 9.82 5.24
N PRO A 58 -15.42 8.63 4.91
CA PRO A 58 -14.71 7.65 4.07
C PRO A 58 -14.38 8.18 2.68
N GLN A 59 -15.22 9.06 2.12
CA GLN A 59 -15.01 9.61 0.78
C GLN A 59 -13.78 10.52 0.75
N LYS A 60 -13.63 11.40 1.75
CA LYS A 60 -12.44 12.24 1.90
C LYS A 60 -11.16 11.41 2.07
N ILE A 61 -11.22 10.33 2.87
CA ILE A 61 -10.07 9.44 3.06
C ILE A 61 -9.70 8.75 1.74
N LEU A 62 -10.69 8.20 1.02
CA LEU A 62 -10.45 7.57 -0.28
C LEU A 62 -9.85 8.55 -1.30
N ALA A 63 -10.30 9.80 -1.32
CA ALA A 63 -9.73 10.85 -2.17
C ALA A 63 -8.27 11.17 -1.79
N ASP A 64 -7.94 11.23 -0.50
CA ASP A 64 -6.56 11.44 -0.04
C ASP A 64 -5.64 10.27 -0.42
N LEU A 65 -6.12 9.03 -0.27
CA LEU A 65 -5.35 7.82 -0.61
C LEU A 65 -4.90 7.76 -2.07
N VAL A 66 -5.64 8.39 -2.99
CA VAL A 66 -5.29 8.43 -4.43
C VAL A 66 -4.67 9.77 -4.86
N SER A 67 -4.46 10.71 -3.93
CA SER A 67 -4.02 12.08 -4.24
C SER A 67 -2.59 12.20 -4.77
N LYS A 68 -1.80 11.12 -4.67
CA LYS A 68 -0.37 11.04 -5.04
C LYS A 68 -0.09 10.01 -6.15
N LEU A 69 -1.15 9.46 -6.77
CA LEU A 69 -1.08 8.48 -7.86
C LEU A 69 -1.01 9.14 -9.24
#